data_AF-A0A818VU12-F1
#
_entry.id   AF-A0A818VU12-F1
#
_cell.length_a   1.000
_cell.length_b   1.000
_cell.length_c   1.000
_cell.angle_alpha   90.00
_cell.angle_beta   90.00
_cell.angle_gamma   90.00
#
_symmetry.space_group_name_H-M   'P 1'
#
loop_
_entity.id
_entity.type
_entity.pdbx_description
1 polymer ?
#
loop_
_entity_poly.entity_id
_entity_poly.type
_entity_poly.pdbx_seq_one_letter_code
_entity_poly.pdbx_strand_id
1 'polypeptide(L)'
;MNKFLLVSVLPVLLGILTFNLCTATAVVGGASTHASNNNGIKRITMQKVSRKCGNSTVSYKCHKKHNHTATTGTKRRRSASPTTSTESLLDENWGTYWMGQITIGSPAQIFNVDFDTGSSDLWVPSTQCGSSCGGNHTFNSGLSSTYRAWNKNFYIRYGDGSNANGTFANDTVTIGGVSIANQSFAMITSAQGFSTRTADGMLGMGYQSIASGGELPVIWSMYLAGELSLPLFSFWFGPISTGSDTGELILGGYDTTKYTGCFTYASVSVPGFWEFVADRVSLTTGSTTNIIAKSINAILDTGTTAAIVAPTTYFNMINTLLGATYDPNTGWSIVNCQTKPLSAFPNITVTISGVPFVLTPLMYLEIVGNSAGYTCYSLITSLNQNDANGNPIWILGDFFMRRFYSVFDMQNDRIGLALSTSYSSVQTAPSTLFQTTTTLFPPVTTTTQAVTTTTTLPSQCYSYTTISDATRLTTAGPAAGCDQNVFSSTSTNSPTWVRFVSPGGTQLATSPPNSGNGNVCGTAASGWTNATYPAVVGQSVNAFACFAYNGNPCFGYVYWNIIINCNGFYVHGLFGPGGCAYRYCTQ
;
A
#
# COMPACT_ATOMS: atom_id res chain seq x y z
N MET A 1 52.20 -1.08 47.95
CA MET A 1 51.87 -1.21 49.39
C MET A 1 50.56 -1.99 49.53
N ASN A 2 50.36 -2.71 50.64
CA ASN A 2 49.14 -3.33 51.21
C ASN A 2 47.99 -3.73 50.23
N LYS A 3 47.60 -5.01 50.07
CA LYS A 3 47.10 -6.01 51.06
C LYS A 3 45.83 -5.46 51.76
N PHE A 4 44.63 -6.04 51.61
CA PHE A 4 44.04 -7.18 52.35
C PHE A 4 42.52 -7.25 51.95
N LEU A 5 41.67 -8.29 52.12
CA LEU A 5 41.76 -9.75 52.40
C LEU A 5 40.30 -10.31 52.22
N LEU A 6 39.97 -11.13 51.21
CA LEU A 6 39.77 -12.62 51.24
C LEU A 6 38.44 -13.11 51.88
N VAL A 7 38.11 -14.41 51.74
CA VAL A 7 36.98 -15.20 52.35
C VAL A 7 35.62 -15.03 51.61
N SER A 8 35.19 -15.91 50.69
CA SER A 8 34.63 -17.30 50.78
C SER A 8 33.22 -17.39 51.43
N VAL A 9 32.28 -18.30 51.10
CA VAL A 9 32.32 -19.79 51.04
C VAL A 9 31.16 -20.37 50.16
N LEU A 10 31.35 -21.57 49.55
CA LEU A 10 30.31 -22.50 48.98
C LEU A 10 30.20 -23.73 49.93
N PRO A 11 29.16 -24.63 49.95
CA PRO A 11 28.28 -25.10 48.85
C PRO A 11 26.83 -25.55 49.32
N VAL A 12 26.22 -26.54 48.62
CA VAL A 12 25.15 -27.50 49.07
C VAL A 12 23.69 -26.99 49.12
N LEU A 13 22.62 -27.81 48.95
CA LEU A 13 22.26 -28.94 48.03
C LEU A 13 20.76 -29.31 48.29
N LEU A 14 20.11 -30.08 47.41
CA LEU A 14 18.70 -30.56 47.45
C LEU A 14 17.61 -29.44 47.39
N GLY A 15 16.40 -29.64 46.85
CA GLY A 15 15.86 -30.77 46.06
C GLY A 15 14.72 -31.52 46.74
N ILE A 16 13.47 -31.36 46.23
CA ILE A 16 12.28 -32.20 46.50
C ILE A 16 11.27 -32.01 45.35
N LEU A 17 10.58 -33.08 44.95
CA LEU A 17 9.40 -33.06 44.06
C LEU A 17 8.12 -33.12 44.89
N THR A 18 7.01 -32.52 44.41
CA THR A 18 5.68 -33.19 44.38
C THR A 18 4.63 -32.44 43.54
N PHE A 19 4.09 -33.15 42.55
CA PHE A 19 2.69 -33.20 42.08
C PHE A 19 1.79 -31.95 41.99
N ASN A 20 1.40 -31.66 40.75
CA ASN A 20 0.05 -31.38 40.23
C ASN A 20 -1.12 -31.19 41.22
N LEU A 21 -1.91 -30.12 40.99
CA LEU A 21 -3.37 -30.23 40.95
C LEU A 21 -3.98 -29.12 40.08
N CYS A 22 -4.87 -29.49 39.16
CA CYS A 22 -5.67 -28.54 38.38
C CYS A 22 -7.00 -28.27 39.08
N THR A 23 -7.33 -27.00 39.32
CA THR A 23 -8.69 -26.56 39.64
C THR A 23 -9.01 -25.31 38.84
N ALA A 24 -9.98 -25.41 37.93
CA ALA A 24 -10.54 -24.26 37.22
C ALA A 24 -11.79 -23.76 37.96
N THR A 25 -11.84 -22.47 38.25
CA THR A 25 -13.03 -21.81 38.82
C THR A 25 -13.35 -20.56 38.02
N ALA A 26 -14.45 -20.60 37.27
CA ALA A 26 -15.03 -19.41 36.67
C ALA A 26 -15.91 -18.67 37.70
N VAL A 27 -15.87 -17.34 37.70
CA VAL A 27 -16.75 -16.49 38.50
C VAL A 27 -17.47 -15.53 37.54
N VAL A 28 -18.78 -15.41 37.70
CA VAL A 28 -19.64 -14.52 36.90
C VAL A 28 -20.49 -13.68 37.83
N GLY A 29 -20.56 -12.38 37.54
CA GLY A 29 -21.27 -11.38 38.34
C GLY A 29 -20.40 -10.13 38.54
N GLY A 30 -20.95 -8.92 38.56
CA GLY A 30 -22.34 -8.52 38.32
C GLY A 30 -22.39 -6.99 38.27
N ALA A 31 -23.24 -6.41 37.42
CA ALA A 31 -23.27 -4.95 37.25
C ALA A 31 -24.05 -4.25 38.37
N SER A 32 -23.45 -3.22 38.98
CA SER A 32 -24.13 -2.26 39.86
C SER A 32 -23.65 -0.85 39.52
N THR A 33 -24.58 0.08 39.31
CA THR A 33 -24.29 1.44 38.81
C THR A 33 -24.38 2.49 39.90
N HIS A 34 -23.34 3.32 40.04
CA HIS A 34 -23.46 4.67 40.58
C HIS A 34 -22.78 5.66 39.62
N ALA A 35 -23.34 6.86 39.51
CA ALA A 35 -22.95 7.86 38.50
C ALA A 35 -22.20 9.04 39.13
N SER A 36 -21.23 9.60 38.39
CA SER A 36 -20.71 10.94 38.62
C SER A 36 -20.21 11.56 37.31
N ASN A 37 -20.22 12.88 37.26
CA ASN A 37 -20.32 13.74 36.08
C ASN A 37 -19.20 13.65 35.02
N ASN A 38 -19.65 13.62 33.76
CA ASN A 38 -19.07 14.24 32.55
C ASN A 38 -17.61 14.76 32.59
N ASN A 39 -16.75 14.10 31.80
CA ASN A 39 -16.08 14.79 30.68
C ASN A 39 -15.91 13.79 29.51
N GLY A 40 -16.24 14.21 28.29
CA GLY A 40 -16.78 13.27 27.29
C GLY A 40 -15.87 12.86 26.13
N ILE A 41 -15.18 11.73 26.26
CA ILE A 41 -14.92 10.83 25.12
C ILE A 41 -15.38 9.41 25.49
N LYS A 42 -16.62 9.06 25.12
CA LYS A 42 -17.15 7.70 25.25
C LYS A 42 -16.78 6.88 24.02
N ARG A 43 -15.72 6.07 24.10
CA ARG A 43 -15.52 4.93 23.18
C ARG A 43 -16.06 3.66 23.85
N ILE A 44 -17.18 3.14 23.33
CA ILE A 44 -17.78 1.88 23.79
C ILE A 44 -17.03 0.72 23.15
N THR A 45 -16.28 -0.05 23.93
CA THR A 45 -15.61 -1.27 23.45
C THR A 45 -16.55 -2.46 23.54
N MET A 46 -17.22 -2.81 22.44
CA MET A 46 -17.95 -4.09 22.36
C MET A 46 -16.97 -5.25 22.11
N GLN A 47 -16.86 -6.17 23.09
CA GLN A 47 -16.27 -7.48 22.84
C GLN A 47 -17.28 -8.39 22.13
N LYS A 48 -16.83 -9.09 21.07
CA LYS A 48 -17.56 -10.23 20.50
C LYS A 48 -16.74 -11.50 20.67
N VAL A 49 -17.17 -12.37 21.57
CA VAL A 49 -16.70 -13.76 21.65
C VAL A 49 -17.15 -14.50 20.39
N SER A 50 -16.28 -15.30 19.78
CA SER A 50 -16.58 -16.05 18.57
C SER A 50 -16.53 -17.57 18.79
N ARG A 51 -17.52 -18.27 18.22
CA ARG A 51 -17.39 -19.67 17.78
C ARG A 51 -17.84 -19.75 16.31
N LYS A 52 -17.34 -20.78 15.63
CA LYS A 52 -17.31 -20.89 14.15
C LYS A 52 -18.71 -20.97 13.52
N CYS A 53 -18.85 -20.41 12.31
CA CYS A 53 -19.00 -21.23 11.09
C CYS A 53 -18.87 -20.41 9.79
N GLY A 54 -18.37 -21.04 8.72
CA GLY A 54 -18.81 -20.78 7.34
C GLY A 54 -18.35 -19.53 6.58
N ASN A 55 -17.03 -19.36 6.35
CA ASN A 55 -16.40 -19.14 5.02
C ASN A 55 -15.04 -18.43 5.13
N SER A 56 -14.09 -18.78 4.27
CA SER A 56 -12.67 -18.38 4.40
C SER A 56 -12.11 -17.79 3.11
N THR A 57 -12.05 -16.46 3.03
CA THR A 57 -11.09 -15.76 2.16
C THR A 57 -9.73 -15.75 2.86
N VAL A 58 -8.68 -16.20 2.19
CA VAL A 58 -7.31 -16.26 2.73
C VAL A 58 -6.46 -15.19 2.06
N SER A 59 -5.77 -14.37 2.87
CA SER A 59 -4.94 -13.26 2.42
C SER A 59 -3.47 -13.65 2.21
N TYR A 60 -2.82 -12.99 1.25
CA TYR A 60 -1.38 -13.06 1.05
C TYR A 60 -0.65 -12.38 2.22
N LYS A 61 0.28 -13.08 2.88
CA LYS A 61 1.05 -12.51 4.00
C LYS A 61 2.25 -11.68 3.52
N CYS A 62 2.19 -10.37 3.72
CA CYS A 62 3.40 -9.55 3.76
C CYS A 62 4.08 -9.66 5.13
N HIS A 63 5.41 -9.62 5.18
CA HIS A 63 6.16 -9.68 6.44
C HIS A 63 6.23 -8.30 7.12
N LYS A 64 5.22 -7.96 7.92
CA LYS A 64 5.39 -6.95 9.00
C LYS A 64 6.15 -7.58 10.17
N LYS A 65 7.43 -7.21 10.35
CA LYS A 65 8.12 -7.20 11.66
C LYS A 65 9.51 -6.53 11.60
N HIS A 66 9.59 -5.29 12.04
CA HIS A 66 10.73 -4.81 12.83
C HIS A 66 10.26 -4.73 14.28
N ASN A 67 10.93 -5.43 15.19
CA ASN A 67 10.63 -5.43 16.62
C ASN A 67 11.97 -5.23 17.36
N HIS A 68 12.34 -3.98 17.61
CA HIS A 68 13.57 -3.66 18.33
C HIS A 68 13.36 -3.84 19.84
N THR A 69 14.10 -4.78 20.45
CA THR A 69 14.19 -4.91 21.91
C THR A 69 15.10 -3.83 22.49
N ALA A 70 14.53 -2.89 23.24
CA ALA A 70 15.28 -1.84 23.88
C ALA A 70 16.14 -2.37 25.04
N THR A 71 17.44 -2.07 25.03
CA THR A 71 18.36 -2.30 26.15
C THR A 71 18.26 -1.17 27.17
N THR A 72 18.35 -1.52 28.46
CA THR A 72 18.18 -0.56 29.57
C THR A 72 19.48 0.19 29.87
N GLY A 73 19.47 1.53 29.79
CA GLY A 73 20.68 2.32 30.09
C GLY A 73 20.48 3.83 30.28
N THR A 74 20.46 4.28 31.54
CA THR A 74 20.60 5.68 32.01
C THR A 74 19.48 6.69 31.69
N LYS A 75 19.41 7.77 32.48
CA LYS A 75 18.34 8.78 32.44
C LYS A 75 18.74 10.00 31.58
N ARG A 76 17.91 10.35 30.60
CA ARG A 76 17.93 11.67 29.92
C ARG A 76 16.51 12.26 29.91
N ARG A 77 16.34 13.54 29.54
CA ARG A 77 15.03 14.23 29.54
C ARG A 77 14.05 13.49 28.61
N ARG A 78 12.78 13.37 29.01
CA ARG A 78 11.70 12.85 28.16
C ARG A 78 11.48 13.79 26.96
N SER A 79 11.90 13.38 25.77
CA SER A 79 11.14 13.69 24.55
C SER A 79 9.87 12.83 24.51
N ALA A 80 9.03 13.00 23.50
CA ALA A 80 8.10 11.93 23.13
C ALA A 80 8.88 10.66 22.72
N SER A 81 8.22 9.51 22.77
CA SER A 81 8.67 8.36 21.98
C SER A 81 8.29 8.60 20.53
N PRO A 82 9.09 8.15 19.54
CA PRO A 82 8.72 8.21 18.13
C PRO A 82 7.31 7.65 17.90
N THR A 83 6.54 8.32 17.05
CA THR A 83 5.10 8.10 16.87
C THR A 83 4.75 7.64 15.47
N THR A 84 3.68 6.86 15.38
CA THR A 84 2.97 6.62 14.12
C THR A 84 1.62 7.31 14.26
N SER A 85 1.37 8.33 13.44
CA SER A 85 0.10 9.06 13.43
C SER A 85 -0.71 8.73 12.18
N THR A 86 -2.01 8.95 12.27
CA THR A 86 -2.95 8.80 11.16
C THR A 86 -3.80 10.04 11.07
N GLU A 87 -3.79 10.69 9.91
CA GLU A 87 -4.66 11.80 9.55
C GLU A 87 -5.70 11.31 8.53
N SER A 88 -6.97 11.63 8.75
CA SER A 88 -8.05 11.24 7.84
C SER A 88 -8.12 12.23 6.69
N LEU A 89 -8.10 11.74 5.45
CA LEU A 89 -8.24 12.61 4.28
C LEU A 89 -9.70 12.65 3.82
N LEU A 90 -10.20 13.86 3.61
CA LEU A 90 -11.49 14.15 2.98
C LEU A 90 -11.27 14.31 1.48
N ASP A 91 -12.12 13.64 0.70
CA ASP A 91 -12.27 13.87 -0.74
C ASP A 91 -13.18 15.08 -0.97
N GLU A 92 -12.73 16.04 -1.77
CA GLU A 92 -13.53 17.19 -2.17
C GLU A 92 -13.78 17.19 -3.69
N ASN A 93 -15.01 17.57 -4.06
CA ASN A 93 -15.46 17.69 -5.46
C ASN A 93 -15.21 16.43 -6.31
N TRP A 94 -15.71 15.27 -5.83
CA TRP A 94 -15.64 13.96 -6.52
C TRP A 94 -14.23 13.50 -6.89
N GLY A 95 -13.26 13.83 -6.04
CA GLY A 95 -11.87 13.44 -6.19
C GLY A 95 -10.95 14.48 -6.80
N THR A 96 -11.29 15.77 -6.67
CA THR A 96 -10.44 16.83 -7.25
C THR A 96 -9.16 17.06 -6.42
N TYR A 97 -9.23 16.98 -5.09
CA TYR A 97 -8.08 17.11 -4.17
C TYR A 97 -8.38 16.44 -2.82
N TRP A 98 -7.32 16.14 -2.05
CA TRP A 98 -7.39 15.36 -0.81
C TRP A 98 -6.89 16.17 0.39
N MET A 99 -7.82 16.59 1.26
CA MET A 99 -7.50 17.46 2.39
C MET A 99 -7.43 16.70 3.70
N GLY A 100 -6.52 17.05 4.60
CA GLY A 100 -6.57 16.62 6.00
C GLY A 100 -6.29 17.77 6.97
N GLN A 101 -6.44 17.53 8.26
CA GLN A 101 -6.31 18.59 9.26
C GLN A 101 -4.87 18.77 9.75
N ILE A 102 -4.45 20.04 9.84
CA ILE A 102 -3.26 20.44 10.60
C ILE A 102 -3.65 21.51 11.62
N THR A 103 -2.73 21.78 12.55
CA THR A 103 -2.81 22.99 13.36
C THR A 103 -1.48 23.73 13.40
N ILE A 104 -1.56 25.06 13.52
CA ILE A 104 -0.41 25.97 13.63
C ILE A 104 -0.59 26.88 14.84
N GLY A 105 0.44 27.01 15.67
CA GLY A 105 0.49 27.96 16.79
C GLY A 105 0.21 27.41 18.18
N SER A 106 0.28 28.29 19.18
CA SER A 106 -0.06 28.00 20.58
C SER A 106 -0.74 29.19 21.26
N PRO A 107 -2.08 29.17 21.47
CA PRO A 107 -3.03 28.10 21.12
C PRO A 107 -3.07 27.75 19.62
N ALA A 108 -3.42 26.49 19.37
CA ALA A 108 -3.49 25.90 18.03
C ALA A 108 -4.62 26.50 17.19
N GLN A 109 -4.30 26.96 15.98
CA GLN A 109 -5.25 27.41 14.96
C GLN A 109 -5.38 26.29 13.91
N ILE A 110 -6.61 25.97 13.51
CA ILE A 110 -6.94 24.82 12.64
C ILE A 110 -6.92 25.24 11.17
N PHE A 111 -6.36 24.37 10.32
CA PHE A 111 -6.42 24.48 8.86
C PHE A 111 -6.67 23.10 8.24
N ASN A 112 -7.49 23.06 7.19
CA ASN A 112 -7.60 21.93 6.28
C ASN A 112 -6.64 22.21 5.11
N VAL A 113 -5.68 21.32 4.88
CA VAL A 113 -4.66 21.50 3.84
C VAL A 113 -4.65 20.34 2.85
N ASP A 114 -4.40 20.69 1.59
CA ASP A 114 -4.04 19.78 0.51
C ASP A 114 -2.64 19.22 0.82
N PHE A 115 -2.47 17.89 0.89
CA PHE A 115 -1.18 17.26 1.18
C PHE A 115 -0.51 16.87 -0.13
N ASP A 116 0.59 17.54 -0.48
CA ASP A 116 1.10 17.60 -1.85
C ASP A 116 2.55 17.07 -1.96
N THR A 117 2.75 15.89 -2.57
CA THR A 117 4.10 15.35 -2.85
C THR A 117 4.78 15.95 -4.08
N GLY A 118 4.09 16.80 -4.85
CA GLY A 118 4.60 17.61 -5.95
C GLY A 118 5.25 18.95 -5.55
N SER A 119 5.03 19.46 -4.33
CA SER A 119 5.72 20.65 -3.79
C SER A 119 6.35 20.42 -2.41
N SER A 120 6.90 21.46 -1.77
CA SER A 120 7.70 21.33 -0.53
C SER A 120 7.54 22.47 0.48
N ASP A 121 6.70 23.46 0.19
CA ASP A 121 6.38 24.53 1.13
C ASP A 121 5.07 24.22 1.87
N LEU A 122 5.00 24.55 3.17
CA LEU A 122 3.72 24.70 3.86
C LEU A 122 3.30 26.16 3.73
N TRP A 123 2.10 26.42 3.22
CA TRP A 123 1.51 27.75 3.23
C TRP A 123 0.04 27.74 3.65
N VAL A 124 -0.38 28.80 4.37
CA VAL A 124 -1.77 29.04 4.79
C VAL A 124 -2.14 30.52 4.64
N PRO A 125 -3.43 30.87 4.52
CA PRO A 125 -3.87 32.25 4.37
C PRO A 125 -3.61 33.02 5.65
N SER A 126 -3.02 34.21 5.56
CA SER A 126 -2.97 35.15 6.70
C SER A 126 -4.32 35.85 6.88
N THR A 127 -4.54 36.46 8.05
CA THR A 127 -5.65 37.42 8.26
C THR A 127 -5.59 38.67 7.35
N GLN A 128 -4.52 38.82 6.56
CA GLN A 128 -4.38 39.88 5.56
C GLN A 128 -4.78 39.42 4.15
N CYS A 129 -5.01 38.13 3.90
CA CYS A 129 -5.55 37.69 2.62
C CYS A 129 -7.06 37.96 2.55
N GLY A 130 -7.51 38.50 1.42
CA GLY A 130 -8.94 38.55 1.08
C GLY A 130 -9.44 37.24 0.49
N SER A 131 -10.57 37.29 -0.20
CA SER A 131 -11.22 36.14 -0.85
C SER A 131 -10.41 35.46 -1.98
N SER A 132 -9.19 35.92 -2.28
CA SER A 132 -8.32 35.35 -3.30
C SER A 132 -7.63 34.04 -2.88
N CYS A 133 -7.47 33.79 -1.58
CA CYS A 133 -6.75 32.61 -1.08
C CYS A 133 -7.56 31.30 -1.09
N GLY A 134 -8.90 31.34 -1.17
CA GLY A 134 -9.75 30.17 -0.92
C GLY A 134 -9.94 29.88 0.57
N GLY A 135 -10.52 28.72 0.88
CA GLY A 135 -10.69 28.25 2.26
C GLY A 135 -11.67 29.03 3.13
N ASN A 136 -11.64 28.74 4.43
CA ASN A 136 -12.46 29.35 5.48
C ASN A 136 -11.63 29.86 6.68
N HIS A 137 -10.40 29.37 6.87
CA HIS A 137 -9.54 29.69 8.02
C HIS A 137 -8.37 30.60 7.62
N THR A 138 -8.00 31.51 8.52
CA THR A 138 -6.86 32.42 8.35
C THR A 138 -5.98 32.41 9.59
N PHE A 139 -4.66 32.45 9.40
CA PHE A 139 -3.68 32.47 10.47
C PHE A 139 -3.51 33.87 11.04
N ASN A 140 -3.77 33.98 12.34
CA ASN A 140 -3.55 35.18 13.13
C ASN A 140 -2.30 35.00 14.01
N SER A 141 -1.20 35.59 13.59
CA SER A 141 0.08 35.58 14.32
C SER A 141 -0.02 36.20 15.71
N GLY A 142 -0.92 37.17 15.93
CA GLY A 142 -1.15 37.81 17.22
C GLY A 142 -1.82 36.92 18.26
N LEU A 143 -2.37 35.76 17.87
CA LEU A 143 -2.96 34.78 18.80
C LEU A 143 -1.98 33.69 19.24
N SER A 144 -0.80 33.56 18.59
CA SER A 144 0.15 32.49 18.88
C SER A 144 1.34 32.97 19.70
N SER A 145 1.54 32.37 20.87
CA SER A 145 2.71 32.62 21.74
C SER A 145 4.02 32.01 21.20
N THR A 146 3.92 31.00 20.34
CA THR A 146 5.07 30.33 19.70
C THR A 146 5.46 30.93 18.35
N TYR A 147 4.62 31.79 17.75
CA TYR A 147 4.89 32.51 16.50
C TYR A 147 6.19 33.32 16.56
N ARG A 148 7.01 33.22 15.52
CA ARG A 148 8.19 34.05 15.28
C ARG A 148 8.14 34.57 13.84
N ALA A 149 8.08 35.89 13.70
CA ALA A 149 8.18 36.55 12.41
C ALA A 149 9.57 36.30 11.79
N TRP A 150 9.62 35.85 10.53
CA TRP A 150 10.86 35.74 9.77
C TRP A 150 10.93 36.82 8.67
N ASN A 151 9.79 37.20 8.09
CA ASN A 151 9.64 38.33 7.15
C ASN A 151 10.47 38.20 5.86
N LYS A 152 10.90 36.98 5.52
CA LYS A 152 11.42 36.62 4.20
C LYS A 152 10.25 36.51 3.22
N ASN A 153 10.37 37.06 2.02
CA ASN A 153 9.32 36.95 1.00
C ASN A 153 9.12 35.48 0.60
N PHE A 154 7.86 35.10 0.36
CA PHE A 154 7.46 33.80 -0.19
C PHE A 154 6.70 34.02 -1.50
N TYR A 155 7.06 33.25 -2.53
CA TYR A 155 6.31 33.15 -3.78
C TYR A 155 6.44 31.74 -4.35
N ILE A 156 5.31 31.10 -4.64
CA ILE A 156 5.23 29.80 -5.30
C ILE A 156 4.34 29.91 -6.55
N ARG A 157 4.67 29.12 -7.59
CA ARG A 157 3.87 28.99 -8.81
C ARG A 157 3.89 27.55 -9.31
N TYR A 158 2.71 27.01 -9.59
CA TYR A 158 2.48 25.63 -9.97
C TYR A 158 2.41 25.44 -11.50
N GLY A 159 2.39 24.19 -11.95
CA GLY A 159 2.39 23.82 -13.37
C GLY A 159 1.14 24.23 -14.15
N ASP A 160 -0.01 24.35 -13.46
CA ASP A 160 -1.27 24.89 -14.00
C ASP A 160 -1.26 26.44 -14.13
N GLY A 161 -0.21 27.09 -13.59
CA GLY A 161 -0.07 28.55 -13.56
C GLY A 161 -0.65 29.22 -12.31
N SER A 162 -1.33 28.48 -11.44
CA SER A 162 -1.76 28.96 -10.12
C SER A 162 -0.55 29.39 -9.28
N ASN A 163 -0.76 30.33 -8.35
CA ASN A 163 0.33 30.91 -7.56
C ASN A 163 -0.15 31.46 -6.22
N ALA A 164 0.77 31.56 -5.27
CA ALA A 164 0.56 32.17 -3.96
C ALA A 164 1.77 33.01 -3.54
N ASN A 165 1.51 34.09 -2.79
CA ASN A 165 2.50 35.11 -2.43
C ASN A 165 2.28 35.61 -1.00
N GLY A 166 3.36 35.90 -0.27
CA GLY A 166 3.31 36.39 1.10
C GLY A 166 4.67 36.43 1.78
N THR A 167 4.73 36.05 3.05
CA THR A 167 5.97 36.02 3.84
C THR A 167 6.10 34.78 4.70
N PHE A 168 7.33 34.31 4.89
CA PHE A 168 7.65 33.23 5.83
C PHE A 168 7.57 33.69 7.28
N ALA A 169 7.12 32.77 8.13
CA ALA A 169 7.21 32.81 9.58
C ALA A 169 7.51 31.41 10.12
N ASN A 170 7.91 31.33 11.40
CA ASN A 170 8.08 30.07 12.10
C ASN A 170 7.05 29.95 13.22
N ASP A 171 6.49 28.76 13.42
CA ASP A 171 5.65 28.46 14.58
C ASP A 171 5.70 26.95 14.91
N THR A 172 4.84 26.47 15.81
CA THR A 172 4.62 25.05 16.07
C THR A 172 3.56 24.53 15.09
N VAL A 173 3.88 23.50 14.31
CA VAL A 173 2.95 22.83 13.38
C VAL A 173 2.66 21.42 13.91
N THR A 174 1.40 20.97 13.84
CA THR A 174 0.98 19.63 14.30
C THR A 174 0.10 18.92 13.26
N ILE A 175 0.40 17.65 12.98
CA ILE A 175 -0.31 16.78 12.02
C ILE A 175 -0.60 15.42 12.70
N GLY A 176 -1.86 14.96 12.74
CA GLY A 176 -2.21 13.67 13.38
C GLY A 176 -1.78 13.51 14.85
N GLY A 177 -1.46 14.60 15.55
CA GLY A 177 -0.90 14.61 16.90
C GLY A 177 0.65 14.62 16.99
N VAL A 178 1.37 14.64 15.87
CA VAL A 178 2.83 14.84 15.83
C VAL A 178 3.12 16.33 15.72
N SER A 179 3.80 16.91 16.71
CA SER A 179 4.10 18.34 16.76
C SER A 179 5.58 18.63 16.48
N ILE A 180 5.85 19.58 15.59
CA ILE A 180 7.19 20.09 15.30
C ILE A 180 7.26 21.60 15.59
N ALA A 181 8.19 22.00 16.46
CA ALA A 181 8.32 23.39 16.92
C ALA A 181 9.32 24.19 16.07
N ASN A 182 9.05 25.48 15.86
CA ASN A 182 9.85 26.36 15.00
C ASN A 182 9.96 25.84 13.54
N GLN A 183 8.89 25.21 13.05
CA GLN A 183 8.75 24.87 11.64
C GLN A 183 8.44 26.14 10.84
N SER A 184 9.11 26.31 9.70
CA SER A 184 8.81 27.40 8.76
C SER A 184 7.55 27.10 7.95
N PHE A 185 6.77 28.13 7.69
CA PHE A 185 5.63 28.13 6.79
C PHE A 185 5.42 29.53 6.22
N ALA A 186 4.71 29.64 5.09
CA ALA A 186 4.33 30.93 4.53
C ALA A 186 2.94 31.36 4.97
N MET A 187 2.85 32.59 5.47
CA MET A 187 1.60 33.33 5.66
C MET A 187 1.31 34.08 4.36
N ILE A 188 0.37 33.59 3.55
CA ILE A 188 0.07 34.20 2.25
C ILE A 188 -0.91 35.37 2.37
N THR A 189 -0.73 36.38 1.53
CA THR A 189 -1.55 37.61 1.47
C THR A 189 -2.34 37.71 0.16
N SER A 190 -2.01 36.89 -0.83
CA SER A 190 -2.72 36.79 -2.11
C SER A 190 -2.43 35.45 -2.79
N ALA A 191 -3.44 34.88 -3.46
CA ALA A 191 -3.28 33.74 -4.36
C ALA A 191 -4.08 33.90 -5.65
N GLN A 192 -3.83 33.04 -6.63
CA GLN A 192 -4.55 32.92 -7.90
C GLN A 192 -4.72 31.44 -8.24
N GLY A 193 -5.92 31.02 -8.63
CA GLY A 193 -6.27 29.60 -8.85
C GLY A 193 -6.80 28.86 -7.61
N PHE A 194 -6.85 29.52 -6.45
CA PHE A 194 -7.24 28.91 -5.17
C PHE A 194 -8.61 29.38 -4.63
N SER A 195 -9.17 30.49 -5.13
CA SER A 195 -10.40 31.12 -4.62
C SER A 195 -11.68 30.27 -4.70
N THR A 196 -11.64 29.11 -5.35
CA THR A 196 -12.74 28.13 -5.42
C THR A 196 -12.40 26.79 -4.75
N ARG A 197 -11.23 26.64 -4.12
CA ARG A 197 -10.88 25.45 -3.33
C ARG A 197 -11.45 25.56 -1.92
N THR A 198 -11.93 24.45 -1.37
CA THR A 198 -12.37 24.33 0.02
C THR A 198 -11.21 24.14 1.01
N ALA A 199 -10.02 23.79 0.50
CA ALA A 199 -8.77 23.79 1.25
C ALA A 199 -8.39 25.22 1.68
N ASP A 200 -7.88 25.37 2.90
CA ASP A 200 -7.33 26.64 3.38
C ASP A 200 -5.95 26.88 2.77
N GLY A 201 -5.13 25.83 2.67
CA GLY A 201 -3.78 25.91 2.12
C GLY A 201 -3.24 24.57 1.66
N MET A 202 -1.92 24.47 1.58
CA MET A 202 -1.21 23.29 1.07
C MET A 202 0.03 23.00 1.90
N LEU A 203 0.31 21.71 2.11
CA LEU A 203 1.48 21.21 2.82
C LEU A 203 2.31 20.34 1.88
N GLY A 204 3.40 20.92 1.35
CA GLY A 204 4.36 20.22 0.52
C GLY A 204 5.14 19.12 1.26
N MET A 205 5.23 17.94 0.64
CA MET A 205 5.84 16.72 1.17
C MET A 205 7.00 16.18 0.31
N GLY A 206 7.45 16.94 -0.70
CA GLY A 206 8.67 16.71 -1.47
C GLY A 206 9.97 17.01 -0.69
N TYR A 207 11.08 17.25 -1.41
CA TYR A 207 12.40 17.50 -0.84
C TYR A 207 12.71 19.01 -0.76
N GLN A 208 13.52 19.40 0.24
CA GLN A 208 13.98 20.79 0.47
C GLN A 208 14.56 21.50 -0.77
N SER A 209 15.11 20.75 -1.74
CA SER A 209 15.66 21.24 -3.00
C SER A 209 14.65 21.91 -3.94
N ILE A 210 13.34 21.70 -3.74
CA ILE A 210 12.27 22.39 -4.49
C ILE A 210 11.41 23.32 -3.62
N ALA A 211 11.77 23.54 -2.35
CA ALA A 211 11.09 24.53 -1.49
C ALA A 211 11.41 25.96 -1.96
N SER A 212 10.40 26.83 -2.01
CA SER A 212 10.43 28.12 -2.72
C SER A 212 11.47 29.11 -2.18
N GLY A 213 11.90 28.96 -0.93
CA GLY A 213 13.05 29.67 -0.35
C GLY A 213 14.18 28.76 0.14
N GLY A 214 14.11 27.44 -0.06
CA GLY A 214 15.03 26.44 0.50
C GLY A 214 14.76 26.03 1.95
N GLU A 215 13.53 26.20 2.44
CA GLU A 215 13.06 25.78 3.76
C GLU A 215 13.01 24.26 3.92
N LEU A 216 13.25 23.76 5.13
CA LEU A 216 13.07 22.34 5.44
C LEU A 216 11.56 22.01 5.51
N PRO A 217 11.04 21.09 4.67
CA PRO A 217 9.61 20.77 4.66
C PRO A 217 9.18 20.05 5.94
N VAL A 218 7.91 20.19 6.32
CA VAL A 218 7.39 19.76 7.61
C VAL A 218 7.70 18.29 7.92
N ILE A 219 7.56 17.41 6.93
CA ILE A 219 7.79 15.98 7.10
C ILE A 219 9.27 15.61 7.29
N TRP A 220 10.18 16.34 6.64
CA TRP A 220 11.63 16.20 6.84
C TRP A 220 12.06 16.74 8.21
N SER A 221 11.46 17.83 8.68
CA SER A 221 11.66 18.31 10.05
C SER A 221 11.22 17.28 11.10
N MET A 222 10.08 16.62 10.91
CA MET A 222 9.61 15.55 11.80
C MET A 222 10.53 14.32 11.77
N TYR A 223 11.02 13.92 10.58
CA TYR A 223 12.00 12.84 10.43
C TYR A 223 13.33 13.17 11.12
N LEU A 224 13.93 14.33 10.85
CA LEU A 224 15.23 14.73 11.41
C LEU A 224 15.17 15.04 12.91
N ALA A 225 14.01 15.42 13.44
CA ALA A 225 13.77 15.50 14.89
C ALA A 225 13.61 14.13 15.57
N GLY A 226 13.33 13.06 14.80
CA GLY A 226 13.11 11.71 15.31
C GLY A 226 11.70 11.45 15.86
N GLU A 227 10.71 12.27 15.49
CA GLU A 227 9.33 12.17 16.00
C GLU A 227 8.52 11.05 15.32
N LEU A 228 9.03 10.46 14.23
CA LEU A 228 8.38 9.40 13.44
C LEU A 228 8.92 8.00 13.79
N SER A 229 8.04 7.02 14.04
CA SER A 229 8.42 5.62 14.35
C SER A 229 9.22 4.93 13.24
N LEU A 230 9.00 5.33 11.99
CA LEU A 230 9.71 4.89 10.79
C LEU A 230 10.03 6.13 9.94
N PRO A 231 11.12 6.12 9.16
CA PRO A 231 11.52 7.27 8.33
C PRO A 231 10.76 7.30 7.00
N LEU A 232 9.44 7.21 7.07
CA LEU A 232 8.54 7.15 5.92
C LEU A 232 7.16 7.72 6.24
N PHE A 233 6.42 8.07 5.20
CA PHE A 233 4.98 8.31 5.26
C PHE A 233 4.27 7.52 4.16
N SER A 234 2.95 7.43 4.22
CA SER A 234 2.17 6.66 3.25
C SER A 234 0.76 7.18 3.05
N PHE A 235 0.27 7.06 1.83
CA PHE A 235 -1.08 7.45 1.40
C PHE A 235 -1.91 6.24 0.98
N TRP A 236 -3.18 6.27 1.39
CA TRP A 236 -4.26 5.50 0.79
C TRP A 236 -5.39 6.45 0.37
N PHE A 237 -5.94 6.21 -0.82
CA PHE A 237 -7.08 6.94 -1.33
C PHE A 237 -8.27 6.00 -1.56
N GLY A 238 -9.47 6.52 -1.29
CA GLY A 238 -10.71 5.78 -1.32
C GLY A 238 -11.12 5.30 -2.72
N PRO A 239 -11.96 4.24 -2.80
CA PRO A 239 -12.63 3.90 -4.05
C PRO A 239 -13.74 4.92 -4.31
N ILE A 240 -13.91 5.33 -5.57
CA ILE A 240 -14.95 6.27 -5.98
C ILE A 240 -16.33 5.76 -5.56
N SER A 241 -16.93 6.46 -4.61
CA SER A 241 -18.19 6.15 -3.96
C SER A 241 -19.08 7.39 -3.96
N THR A 242 -20.40 7.21 -3.94
CA THR A 242 -21.35 8.33 -4.05
C THR A 242 -21.45 9.11 -2.73
N GLY A 243 -20.50 10.01 -2.49
CA GLY A 243 -20.56 11.03 -1.44
C GLY A 243 -19.91 10.67 -0.10
N SER A 244 -18.95 9.72 -0.07
CA SER A 244 -18.23 9.36 1.17
C SER A 244 -16.80 8.86 0.92
N ASP A 245 -16.12 9.43 -0.07
CA ASP A 245 -14.72 9.08 -0.34
C ASP A 245 -13.83 9.54 0.82
N THR A 246 -12.97 8.64 1.27
CA THR A 246 -12.10 8.82 2.43
C THR A 246 -10.72 8.30 2.09
N GLY A 247 -9.70 9.05 2.49
CA GLY A 247 -8.30 8.67 2.37
C GLY A 247 -7.63 8.63 3.74
N GLU A 248 -6.35 8.31 3.75
CA GLU A 248 -5.56 8.13 4.95
C GLU A 248 -4.11 8.51 4.67
N LEU A 249 -3.60 9.48 5.43
CA LEU A 249 -2.17 9.79 5.52
C LEU A 249 -1.64 9.20 6.83
N ILE A 250 -0.61 8.37 6.75
CA ILE A 250 0.12 7.87 7.93
C ILE A 250 1.52 8.46 7.93
N LEU A 251 1.91 9.10 9.04
CA LEU A 251 3.28 9.54 9.28
C LEU A 251 3.96 8.48 10.16
N GLY A 252 5.18 8.07 9.80
CA GLY A 252 5.93 7.08 10.56
C GLY A 252 5.35 5.66 10.52
N GLY A 253 4.65 5.28 9.45
CA GLY A 253 4.02 3.96 9.34
C GLY A 253 3.30 3.72 8.02
N TYR A 254 2.61 2.58 7.94
CA TYR A 254 1.71 2.20 6.85
C TYR A 254 0.68 1.17 7.35
N ASP A 255 -0.55 1.20 6.85
CA ASP A 255 -1.59 0.23 7.21
C ASP A 255 -1.70 -0.92 6.22
N THR A 256 -1.62 -2.12 6.77
CA THR A 256 -1.72 -3.41 6.09
C THR A 256 -3.16 -3.85 5.81
N THR A 257 -4.19 -3.12 6.25
CA THR A 257 -5.58 -3.39 5.81
C THR A 257 -5.93 -2.68 4.49
N LYS A 258 -5.11 -1.71 4.07
CA LYS A 258 -5.33 -0.85 2.90
C LYS A 258 -4.67 -1.35 1.61
N TYR A 259 -3.82 -2.36 1.66
CA TYR A 259 -3.15 -2.92 0.48
C TYR A 259 -2.99 -4.44 0.50
N THR A 260 -2.71 -5.01 -0.67
CA THR A 260 -2.43 -6.43 -0.91
C THR A 260 -1.18 -6.60 -1.75
N GLY A 261 -0.50 -7.74 -1.58
CA GLY A 261 0.80 -7.99 -2.20
C GLY A 261 1.92 -7.14 -1.58
N CYS A 262 3.15 -7.41 -2.02
CA CYS A 262 4.33 -6.68 -1.56
C CYS A 262 4.45 -5.31 -2.24
N PHE A 263 5.15 -4.38 -1.58
CA PHE A 263 5.62 -3.16 -2.23
C PHE A 263 6.65 -3.48 -3.32
N THR A 264 6.43 -2.93 -4.51
CA THR A 264 7.51 -2.73 -5.49
C THR A 264 8.15 -1.39 -5.17
N TYR A 265 9.47 -1.37 -4.96
CA TYR A 265 10.19 -0.14 -4.66
C TYR A 265 10.96 0.37 -5.89
N ALA A 266 10.85 1.67 -6.15
CA ALA A 266 11.67 2.38 -7.14
C ALA A 266 12.47 3.48 -6.42
N SER A 267 13.79 3.49 -6.64
CA SER A 267 14.66 4.56 -6.13
C SER A 267 14.34 5.89 -6.79
N VAL A 268 14.48 6.96 -6.02
CA VAL A 268 14.32 8.33 -6.50
C VAL A 268 15.48 8.66 -7.43
N SER A 269 15.17 9.21 -8.61
CA SER A 269 16.15 9.58 -9.63
C SER A 269 16.84 10.92 -9.32
N VAL A 270 16.06 11.88 -8.82
CA VAL A 270 16.52 13.23 -8.48
C VAL A 270 15.85 13.67 -7.16
N PRO A 271 16.61 13.86 -6.06
CA PRO A 271 16.06 14.40 -4.82
C PRO A 271 15.53 15.83 -5.01
N GLY A 272 14.21 15.94 -5.13
CA GLY A 272 13.49 17.18 -5.42
C GLY A 272 11.99 16.92 -5.32
N PHE A 273 11.43 16.37 -6.40
CA PHE A 273 10.15 15.68 -6.34
C PHE A 273 10.33 14.24 -5.86
N TRP A 274 9.24 13.52 -5.65
CA TRP A 274 9.27 12.04 -5.57
C TRP A 274 9.33 11.42 -6.97
N GLU A 275 10.40 11.78 -7.70
CA GLU A 275 10.68 11.39 -9.07
C GLU A 275 11.39 10.03 -9.13
N PHE A 276 10.99 9.14 -10.04
CA PHE A 276 11.61 7.84 -10.27
C PHE A 276 11.57 7.47 -11.76
N VAL A 277 12.42 6.52 -12.18
CA VAL A 277 12.40 6.00 -13.57
C VAL A 277 11.45 4.81 -13.69
N ALA A 278 10.50 4.87 -14.61
CA ALA A 278 9.66 3.73 -15.01
C ALA A 278 10.14 3.12 -16.33
N ASP A 279 10.21 1.78 -16.37
CA ASP A 279 10.83 1.02 -17.47
C ASP A 279 10.08 1.14 -18.81
N ARG A 280 8.77 1.37 -18.78
CA ARG A 280 7.91 1.40 -19.97
C ARG A 280 6.52 1.96 -19.67
N VAL A 281 5.93 2.68 -20.63
CA VAL A 281 4.48 2.90 -20.68
C VAL A 281 3.91 2.25 -21.94
N SER A 282 2.83 1.48 -21.81
CA SER A 282 2.18 0.79 -22.94
C SER A 282 0.67 0.70 -22.81
N LEU A 283 -0.04 0.80 -23.94
CA LEU A 283 -1.49 0.70 -24.08
C LEU A 283 -1.87 -0.64 -24.74
N THR A 284 -2.65 -1.47 -24.06
CA THR A 284 -3.03 -2.81 -24.53
C THR A 284 -4.54 -2.96 -24.69
N THR A 285 -4.99 -3.23 -25.92
CA THR A 285 -6.40 -3.55 -26.25
C THR A 285 -6.47 -4.93 -26.86
N GLY A 286 -7.14 -5.88 -26.19
CA GLY A 286 -7.14 -7.29 -26.60
C GLY A 286 -5.71 -7.83 -26.65
N SER A 287 -5.32 -8.40 -27.81
CA SER A 287 -3.96 -8.91 -28.04
C SER A 287 -2.95 -7.83 -28.50
N THR A 288 -3.41 -6.61 -28.82
CA THR A 288 -2.56 -5.56 -29.40
C THR A 288 -1.97 -4.69 -28.30
N THR A 289 -0.64 -4.62 -28.21
CA THR A 289 0.08 -3.75 -27.26
C THR A 289 0.90 -2.69 -28.01
N ASN A 290 0.61 -1.42 -27.73
CA ASN A 290 1.34 -0.27 -28.24
C ASN A 290 2.30 0.24 -27.15
N ILE A 291 3.60 0.35 -27.46
CA ILE A 291 4.57 0.97 -26.55
C ILE A 291 4.54 2.49 -26.78
N ILE A 292 4.19 3.24 -25.75
CA ILE A 292 4.18 4.72 -25.78
C ILE A 292 5.57 5.26 -25.48
N ALA A 293 6.23 4.72 -24.45
CA ALA A 293 7.58 5.10 -24.05
C ALA A 293 8.37 3.89 -23.50
N LYS A 294 9.69 3.90 -23.69
CA LYS A 294 10.64 2.82 -23.31
C LYS A 294 11.50 3.12 -22.07
N SER A 295 11.32 4.29 -21.49
CA SER A 295 11.86 4.79 -20.23
C SER A 295 11.23 6.17 -20.03
N ILE A 296 10.72 6.48 -18.84
CA ILE A 296 10.20 7.81 -18.49
C ILE A 296 10.57 8.13 -17.04
N ASN A 297 10.85 9.41 -16.77
CA ASN A 297 10.90 9.91 -15.39
C ASN A 297 9.46 10.26 -15.00
N ALA A 298 9.00 9.75 -13.86
CA ALA A 298 7.67 10.01 -13.33
C ALA A 298 7.75 10.56 -11.91
N ILE A 299 6.94 11.57 -11.59
CA ILE A 299 6.66 11.96 -10.21
C ILE A 299 5.42 11.20 -9.73
N LEU A 300 5.45 10.72 -8.48
CA LEU A 300 4.26 10.27 -7.76
C LEU A 300 3.69 11.44 -6.94
N ASP A 301 2.55 11.97 -7.35
CA ASP A 301 2.06 13.29 -6.92
C ASP A 301 0.64 13.23 -6.35
N THR A 302 0.49 13.52 -5.05
CA THR A 302 -0.81 13.60 -4.38
C THR A 302 -1.58 14.89 -4.66
N GLY A 303 -0.91 15.97 -5.10
CA GLY A 303 -1.54 17.26 -5.45
C GLY A 303 -2.13 17.32 -6.86
N THR A 304 -1.95 16.27 -7.67
CA THR A 304 -2.44 16.18 -9.05
C THR A 304 -3.66 15.27 -9.18
N THR A 305 -4.79 15.84 -9.61
CA THR A 305 -6.08 15.15 -9.88
C THR A 305 -6.03 14.17 -11.07
N ALA A 306 -5.08 14.33 -11.98
CA ALA A 306 -5.04 13.53 -13.21
C ALA A 306 -4.45 12.13 -12.95
N ALA A 307 -5.09 11.08 -13.46
CA ALA A 307 -4.52 9.72 -13.41
C ALA A 307 -3.12 9.67 -14.06
N ILE A 308 -2.93 10.44 -15.15
CA ILE A 308 -1.64 10.68 -15.79
C ILE A 308 -1.57 12.12 -16.31
N VAL A 309 -0.48 12.84 -16.03
CA VAL A 309 -0.03 13.99 -16.83
C VAL A 309 1.16 13.55 -17.68
N ALA A 310 1.12 13.82 -18.98
CA ALA A 310 2.18 13.42 -19.91
C ALA A 310 2.63 14.58 -20.82
N PRO A 311 3.91 14.63 -21.25
CA PRO A 311 4.37 15.55 -22.28
C PRO A 311 3.52 15.44 -23.55
N THR A 312 3.27 16.57 -24.23
CA THR A 312 2.24 16.69 -25.28
C THR A 312 2.36 15.63 -26.38
N THR A 313 3.57 15.22 -26.76
CA THR A 313 3.81 14.14 -27.74
C THR A 313 3.18 12.81 -27.29
N TYR A 314 3.40 12.39 -26.04
CA TYR A 314 2.87 11.14 -25.51
C TYR A 314 1.38 11.22 -25.21
N PHE A 315 0.90 12.37 -24.72
CA PHE A 315 -0.53 12.68 -24.57
C PHE A 315 -1.27 12.54 -25.90
N ASN A 316 -0.74 13.11 -26.99
CA ASN A 316 -1.32 13.00 -28.34
C ASN A 316 -1.34 11.54 -28.84
N MET A 317 -0.28 10.75 -28.58
CA MET A 317 -0.27 9.31 -28.90
C MET A 317 -1.35 8.54 -28.13
N ILE A 318 -1.51 8.80 -26.84
CA ILE A 318 -2.54 8.19 -25.99
C ILE A 318 -3.93 8.56 -26.50
N ASN A 319 -4.23 9.85 -26.67
CA ASN A 319 -5.54 10.32 -27.15
C ASN A 319 -5.89 9.75 -28.55
N THR A 320 -4.91 9.63 -29.44
CA THR A 320 -5.10 8.97 -30.76
C THR A 320 -5.54 7.51 -30.61
N LEU A 321 -4.93 6.77 -29.68
CA LEU A 321 -5.27 5.36 -29.41
C LEU A 321 -6.58 5.18 -28.63
N LEU A 322 -6.97 6.15 -27.80
CA LEU A 322 -8.28 6.17 -27.14
C LEU A 322 -9.41 6.48 -28.13
N GLY A 323 -9.14 7.29 -29.16
CA GLY A 323 -10.14 7.94 -30.00
C GLY A 323 -10.75 9.16 -29.31
N ALA A 324 -9.91 9.96 -28.65
CA ALA A 324 -10.32 11.08 -27.83
C ALA A 324 -10.32 12.42 -28.59
N THR A 325 -11.22 13.33 -28.21
CA THR A 325 -11.37 14.69 -28.75
C THR A 325 -11.33 15.71 -27.62
N TYR A 326 -10.51 16.75 -27.74
CA TYR A 326 -10.41 17.82 -26.74
C TYR A 326 -11.71 18.63 -26.62
N ASP A 327 -12.17 18.84 -25.39
CA ASP A 327 -13.28 19.74 -25.08
C ASP A 327 -12.75 21.10 -24.58
N PRO A 328 -12.92 22.19 -25.35
CA PRO A 328 -12.44 23.51 -24.96
C PRO A 328 -13.20 24.15 -23.80
N ASN A 329 -14.35 23.59 -23.38
CA ASN A 329 -15.15 24.12 -22.28
C ASN A 329 -14.64 23.64 -20.91
N THR A 330 -14.14 22.41 -20.84
CA THR A 330 -13.64 21.78 -19.60
C THR A 330 -12.12 21.61 -19.56
N GLY A 331 -11.44 21.69 -20.70
CA GLY A 331 -10.00 21.43 -20.82
C GLY A 331 -9.62 19.95 -20.85
N TRP A 332 -10.58 19.04 -20.73
CA TRP A 332 -10.36 17.60 -20.73
C TRP A 332 -10.56 16.98 -22.12
N SER A 333 -10.14 15.73 -22.28
CA SER A 333 -10.31 14.98 -23.54
C SER A 333 -11.48 14.01 -23.44
N ILE A 334 -12.54 14.23 -24.22
CA ILE A 334 -13.72 13.35 -24.28
C ILE A 334 -13.42 12.10 -25.11
N VAL A 335 -13.90 10.93 -24.68
CA VAL A 335 -13.96 9.71 -25.51
C VAL A 335 -15.41 9.31 -25.78
N ASN A 336 -15.68 8.81 -26.99
CA ASN A 336 -16.97 8.15 -27.26
C ASN A 336 -17.02 6.82 -26.51
N CYS A 337 -17.70 6.82 -25.36
CA CYS A 337 -18.08 5.63 -24.60
C CYS A 337 -19.57 5.26 -24.76
N GLN A 338 -20.36 6.11 -25.44
CA GLN A 338 -21.81 5.91 -25.63
C GLN A 338 -22.10 4.72 -26.56
N THR A 339 -21.27 4.50 -27.58
CA THR A 339 -21.40 3.35 -28.51
C THR A 339 -20.24 2.36 -28.43
N LYS A 340 -19.20 2.64 -27.65
CA LYS A 340 -18.01 1.80 -27.46
C LYS A 340 -17.95 1.35 -25.99
N PRO A 341 -18.06 0.03 -25.69
CA PRO A 341 -18.01 -0.45 -24.32
C PRO A 341 -16.62 -0.20 -23.70
N LEU A 342 -16.57 -0.03 -22.37
CA LEU A 342 -15.32 0.25 -21.65
C LEU A 342 -14.22 -0.80 -21.93
N SER A 343 -14.58 -2.06 -22.15
CA SER A 343 -13.64 -3.14 -22.52
C SER A 343 -12.97 -3.00 -23.90
N ALA A 344 -13.42 -2.07 -24.74
CA ALA A 344 -12.79 -1.74 -26.02
C ALA A 344 -11.79 -0.55 -25.92
N PHE A 345 -11.55 -0.03 -24.72
CA PHE A 345 -10.48 0.91 -24.43
C PHE A 345 -9.24 0.18 -23.87
N PRO A 346 -8.02 0.67 -24.13
CA PRO A 346 -6.80 0.01 -23.70
C PRO A 346 -6.63 0.02 -22.17
N ASN A 347 -6.07 -1.05 -21.62
CA ASN A 347 -5.41 -0.96 -20.32
C ASN A 347 -4.10 -0.16 -20.50
N ILE A 348 -3.87 0.83 -19.63
CA ILE A 348 -2.63 1.59 -19.60
C ILE A 348 -1.71 0.95 -18.57
N THR A 349 -0.53 0.52 -18.96
CA THR A 349 0.43 -0.15 -18.09
C THR A 349 1.69 0.69 -17.96
N VAL A 350 1.96 1.18 -16.74
CA VAL A 350 3.27 1.71 -16.34
C VAL A 350 4.06 0.54 -15.77
N THR A 351 5.24 0.24 -16.33
CA THR A 351 6.11 -0.83 -15.81
C THR A 351 7.17 -0.19 -14.93
N ILE A 352 7.29 -0.64 -13.67
CA ILE A 352 8.17 -0.05 -12.67
C ILE A 352 8.97 -1.19 -12.03
N SER A 353 10.31 -1.14 -12.15
CA SER A 353 11.22 -2.20 -11.67
C SER A 353 10.82 -3.61 -12.13
N GLY A 354 10.34 -3.72 -13.38
CA GLY A 354 9.85 -4.94 -14.02
C GLY A 354 8.39 -5.32 -13.69
N VAL A 355 7.73 -4.63 -12.75
CA VAL A 355 6.36 -4.94 -12.31
C VAL A 355 5.34 -4.08 -13.08
N PRO A 356 4.27 -4.66 -13.66
CA PRO A 356 3.25 -3.91 -14.40
C PRO A 356 2.18 -3.31 -13.48
N PHE A 357 2.17 -1.99 -13.38
CA PHE A 357 1.12 -1.18 -12.75
C PHE A 357 0.06 -0.84 -13.79
N VAL A 358 -1.05 -1.59 -13.76
CA VAL A 358 -2.10 -1.56 -14.79
C VAL A 358 -3.28 -0.69 -14.33
N LEU A 359 -3.51 0.42 -15.03
CA LEU A 359 -4.77 1.16 -15.03
C LEU A 359 -5.73 0.53 -16.04
N THR A 360 -6.95 0.22 -15.60
CA THR A 360 -8.05 -0.16 -16.49
C THR A 360 -8.84 1.08 -16.92
N PRO A 361 -9.69 1.00 -17.95
CA PRO A 361 -10.56 2.13 -18.36
C PRO A 361 -11.37 2.76 -17.22
N LEU A 362 -11.78 1.98 -16.21
CA LEU A 362 -12.47 2.47 -14.99
C LEU A 362 -11.55 3.21 -13.98
N MET A 363 -10.29 3.48 -14.33
CA MET A 363 -9.32 4.21 -13.50
C MET A 363 -8.80 5.49 -14.16
N TYR A 364 -9.04 5.67 -15.47
CA TYR A 364 -8.62 6.86 -16.22
C TYR A 364 -9.74 7.47 -17.08
N LEU A 365 -10.95 6.87 -17.10
CA LEU A 365 -12.14 7.48 -17.70
C LEU A 365 -13.17 7.78 -16.60
N GLU A 366 -13.50 9.07 -16.43
CA GLU A 366 -14.60 9.54 -15.60
C GLU A 366 -15.90 9.57 -16.42
N ILE A 367 -17.03 9.14 -15.86
CA ILE A 367 -18.33 9.11 -16.54
C ILE A 367 -19.26 10.16 -15.93
N VAL A 368 -19.39 11.30 -16.59
CA VAL A 368 -20.19 12.45 -16.11
C VAL A 368 -21.51 12.51 -16.86
N GLY A 369 -22.63 12.44 -16.12
CA GLY A 369 -23.98 12.54 -16.67
C GLY A 369 -24.99 11.64 -15.96
N ASN A 370 -26.03 11.22 -16.69
CA ASN A 370 -27.09 10.35 -16.17
C ASN A 370 -27.68 9.44 -17.26
N SER A 371 -28.78 8.75 -16.96
CA SER A 371 -29.44 7.80 -17.87
C SER A 371 -30.05 8.41 -19.13
N ALA A 372 -30.23 9.73 -19.21
CA ALA A 372 -30.64 10.44 -20.42
C ALA A 372 -29.46 10.88 -21.31
N GLY A 373 -28.23 10.83 -20.80
CA GLY A 373 -27.02 11.18 -21.53
C GLY A 373 -25.80 11.32 -20.61
N TYR A 374 -24.65 10.81 -21.05
CA TYR A 374 -23.38 10.88 -20.34
C TYR A 374 -22.20 11.08 -21.28
N THR A 375 -21.16 11.74 -20.76
CA THR A 375 -19.89 12.02 -21.40
C THR A 375 -18.79 11.29 -20.64
N CYS A 376 -17.83 10.69 -21.33
CA CYS A 376 -16.64 10.13 -20.67
C CYS A 376 -15.43 11.03 -20.89
N TYR A 377 -14.90 11.60 -19.80
CA TYR A 377 -13.67 12.38 -19.82
C TYR A 377 -12.48 11.48 -19.52
N SER A 378 -11.41 11.64 -20.30
CA SER A 378 -10.12 11.00 -20.05
C SER A 378 -9.37 11.83 -19.00
N LEU A 379 -9.10 11.24 -17.84
CA LEU A 379 -8.31 11.78 -16.72
C LEU A 379 -6.80 11.76 -17.04
N ILE A 380 -6.48 12.04 -18.30
CA ILE A 380 -5.14 12.12 -18.84
C ILE A 380 -5.03 13.49 -19.48
N THR A 381 -4.07 14.29 -19.02
CA THR A 381 -3.87 15.67 -19.49
C THR A 381 -2.40 15.90 -19.89
N SER A 382 -2.09 17.07 -20.44
CA SER A 382 -0.77 17.37 -20.98
C SER A 382 -0.09 18.55 -20.29
N LEU A 383 1.15 18.32 -19.86
CA LEU A 383 2.05 19.37 -19.37
C LEU A 383 3.46 19.05 -19.85
N ASN A 384 4.19 20.07 -20.32
CA ASN A 384 5.59 19.92 -20.71
C ASN A 384 6.46 20.51 -19.59
N GLN A 385 6.92 19.63 -18.70
CA GLN A 385 7.89 19.94 -17.64
C GLN A 385 9.08 18.98 -17.74
N ASN A 386 10.23 19.45 -17.26
CA ASN A 386 11.48 18.70 -17.25
C ASN A 386 12.04 18.61 -15.82
N ASP A 387 12.84 17.58 -15.55
CA ASP A 387 13.61 17.43 -14.31
C ASP A 387 14.79 18.42 -14.23
N ALA A 388 15.53 18.37 -13.11
CA ALA A 388 16.72 19.19 -12.91
C ALA A 388 17.87 18.88 -13.91
N ASN A 389 17.78 17.79 -14.66
CA ASN A 389 18.74 17.39 -15.70
C ASN A 389 18.25 17.74 -17.12
N GLY A 390 17.00 18.22 -17.29
CA GLY A 390 16.37 18.53 -18.57
C GLY A 390 15.57 17.38 -19.22
N ASN A 391 15.38 16.24 -18.55
CA ASN A 391 14.57 15.12 -19.05
C ASN A 391 13.07 15.41 -18.90
N PRO A 392 12.21 15.05 -19.86
CA PRO A 392 10.77 15.27 -19.75
C PRO A 392 10.11 14.36 -18.69
N ILE A 393 9.32 14.98 -17.80
CA ILE A 393 8.63 14.33 -16.68
C ILE A 393 7.19 13.92 -17.07
N TRP A 394 6.72 12.80 -16.52
CA TRP A 394 5.31 12.45 -16.39
C TRP A 394 4.86 12.62 -14.92
N ILE A 395 3.58 12.85 -14.66
CA ILE A 395 3.02 12.87 -13.30
C ILE A 395 1.99 11.74 -13.18
N LEU A 396 2.09 10.94 -12.12
CA LEU A 396 1.11 9.93 -11.73
C LEU A 396 0.35 10.45 -10.51
N GLY A 397 -0.88 10.92 -10.73
CA GLY A 397 -1.69 11.62 -9.72
C GLY A 397 -2.52 10.72 -8.81
N ASP A 398 -3.44 11.33 -8.05
CA ASP A 398 -4.25 10.64 -7.05
C ASP A 398 -5.06 9.48 -7.65
N PHE A 399 -5.62 9.61 -8.86
CA PHE A 399 -6.36 8.52 -9.52
C PHE A 399 -5.50 7.29 -9.83
N PHE A 400 -4.18 7.43 -10.02
CA PHE A 400 -3.25 6.28 -10.05
C PHE A 400 -3.09 5.71 -8.63
N MET A 401 -2.91 6.57 -7.63
CA MET A 401 -2.69 6.20 -6.23
C MET A 401 -3.95 5.60 -5.54
N ARG A 402 -5.17 5.91 -6.00
CA ARG A 402 -6.43 5.22 -5.63
C ARG A 402 -6.37 3.73 -5.91
N ARG A 403 -5.65 3.33 -6.97
CA ARG A 403 -5.39 1.92 -7.28
C ARG A 403 -4.16 1.37 -6.55
N PHE A 404 -3.16 2.21 -6.27
CA PHE A 404 -1.87 1.80 -5.71
C PHE A 404 -1.52 2.52 -4.40
N TYR A 405 -1.65 1.79 -3.28
CA TYR A 405 -1.21 2.25 -1.96
C TYR A 405 0.27 2.63 -2.03
N SER A 406 0.59 3.82 -1.56
CA SER A 406 1.85 4.49 -1.84
C SER A 406 2.62 4.80 -0.55
N VAL A 407 3.88 4.40 -0.50
CA VAL A 407 4.83 4.66 0.59
C VAL A 407 5.96 5.52 0.06
N PHE A 408 6.37 6.51 0.85
CA PHE A 408 7.45 7.45 0.55
C PHE A 408 8.52 7.30 1.64
N ASP A 409 9.65 6.68 1.30
CA ASP A 409 10.70 6.25 2.22
C ASP A 409 11.89 7.23 2.17
N MET A 410 11.93 8.13 3.16
CA MET A 410 12.87 9.25 3.30
C MET A 410 14.25 8.85 3.81
N GLN A 411 14.44 7.60 4.23
CA GLN A 411 15.76 7.08 4.63
C GLN A 411 16.49 6.38 3.47
N ASN A 412 15.74 5.85 2.51
CA ASN A 412 16.26 5.01 1.44
C ASN A 412 16.01 5.62 0.04
N ASP A 413 15.64 6.92 0.00
CA ASP A 413 15.34 7.73 -1.19
C ASP A 413 14.56 6.93 -2.25
N ARG A 414 13.34 6.48 -1.90
CA ARG A 414 12.54 5.60 -2.76
C ARG A 414 11.03 5.72 -2.52
N ILE A 415 10.25 5.46 -3.56
CA ILE A 415 8.80 5.19 -3.45
C ILE A 415 8.53 3.69 -3.39
N GLY A 416 7.44 3.29 -2.74
CA GLY A 416 6.97 1.91 -2.63
C GLY A 416 5.49 1.79 -3.00
N LEU A 417 5.15 1.00 -4.02
CA LEU A 417 3.79 0.85 -4.54
C LEU A 417 3.25 -0.57 -4.33
N ALA A 418 2.04 -0.70 -3.77
CA ALA A 418 1.32 -1.97 -3.59
C ALA A 418 -0.17 -1.85 -3.99
N LEU A 419 -0.86 -2.97 -4.21
CA LEU A 419 -2.21 -2.96 -4.76
C LEU A 419 -3.26 -2.61 -3.70
N SER A 420 -3.95 -1.48 -3.84
CA SER A 420 -4.94 -0.99 -2.85
C SER A 420 -6.13 -1.96 -2.69
N THR A 421 -6.55 -2.22 -1.45
CA THR A 421 -7.69 -3.12 -1.14
C THR A 421 -9.03 -2.54 -1.59
N SER A 422 -9.16 -1.21 -1.67
CA SER A 422 -10.38 -0.50 -2.09
C SER A 422 -10.87 -0.93 -3.47
N TYR A 423 -9.95 -1.36 -4.34
CA TYR A 423 -10.23 -1.74 -5.72
C TYR A 423 -10.18 -3.28 -5.92
N SER A 424 -10.11 -4.08 -4.85
CA SER A 424 -10.33 -5.54 -4.91
C SER A 424 -11.81 -5.92 -4.88
N SER A 425 -12.70 -5.02 -4.45
CA SER A 425 -14.14 -5.24 -4.28
C SER A 425 -15.01 -4.84 -5.49
N VAL A 426 -14.46 -4.15 -6.48
CA VAL A 426 -15.23 -3.55 -7.59
C VAL A 426 -15.49 -4.53 -8.76
N GLN A 427 -14.90 -5.74 -8.73
CA GLN A 427 -14.96 -6.68 -9.87
C GLN A 427 -16.29 -7.47 -10.02
N THR A 428 -17.41 -6.93 -9.54
CA THR A 428 -18.77 -7.43 -9.82
C THR A 428 -19.66 -6.28 -10.33
N ALA A 429 -19.67 -6.07 -11.64
CA ALA A 429 -20.64 -5.17 -12.27
C ALA A 429 -22.07 -5.71 -12.10
N PRO A 430 -23.09 -4.88 -11.78
CA PRO A 430 -24.45 -5.35 -11.60
C PRO A 430 -25.06 -5.85 -12.92
N SER A 431 -25.30 -7.16 -13.03
CA SER A 431 -25.95 -7.78 -14.20
C SER A 431 -27.49 -7.63 -14.14
N THR A 432 -27.98 -6.40 -14.00
CA THR A 432 -29.40 -6.10 -13.76
C THR A 432 -29.88 -4.85 -14.48
N LEU A 433 -30.06 -4.90 -15.81
CA LEU A 433 -30.91 -3.95 -16.54
C LEU A 433 -31.41 -4.49 -17.90
N PHE A 434 -32.09 -5.64 -17.89
CA PHE A 434 -32.99 -6.05 -18.98
C PHE A 434 -34.33 -6.48 -18.39
N GLN A 435 -35.36 -5.66 -18.58
CA GLN A 435 -36.73 -6.04 -18.22
C GLN A 435 -37.26 -7.07 -19.24
N THR A 436 -37.87 -8.13 -18.73
CA THR A 436 -38.50 -9.17 -19.55
C THR A 436 -39.82 -8.68 -20.14
N THR A 437 -39.84 -8.36 -21.43
CA THR A 437 -41.08 -8.30 -22.23
C THR A 437 -41.34 -9.67 -22.83
N THR A 438 -42.36 -10.36 -22.32
CA THR A 438 -42.75 -11.70 -22.80
C THR A 438 -43.57 -11.61 -24.09
N THR A 439 -43.01 -12.04 -25.22
CA THR A 439 -43.77 -12.40 -26.42
C THR A 439 -43.40 -13.80 -26.89
N LEU A 440 -44.39 -14.55 -27.36
CA LEU A 440 -44.27 -15.97 -27.69
C LEU A 440 -43.87 -16.15 -29.16
N PHE A 441 -42.80 -16.91 -29.41
CA PHE A 441 -42.48 -17.48 -30.72
C PHE A 441 -42.07 -18.96 -30.59
N PRO A 442 -42.34 -19.79 -31.61
CA PRO A 442 -42.19 -21.25 -31.52
C PRO A 442 -40.71 -21.70 -31.57
N PRO A 443 -40.40 -22.92 -31.09
CA PRO A 443 -39.02 -23.40 -31.00
C PRO A 443 -38.40 -23.66 -32.37
N VAL A 444 -37.26 -23.01 -32.65
CA VAL A 444 -36.36 -23.38 -33.75
C VAL A 444 -35.39 -24.44 -33.26
N THR A 445 -35.46 -25.64 -33.81
CA THR A 445 -34.49 -26.72 -33.55
C THR A 445 -33.18 -26.45 -34.29
N THR A 446 -32.11 -26.19 -33.55
CA THR A 446 -30.74 -26.18 -34.10
C THR A 446 -29.77 -26.93 -33.18
N THR A 447 -28.86 -27.66 -33.80
CA THR A 447 -27.95 -28.63 -33.18
C THR A 447 -27.04 -28.05 -32.09
N THR A 448 -26.89 -28.79 -30.99
CA THR A 448 -25.84 -28.57 -29.99
C THR A 448 -24.46 -28.92 -30.57
N GLN A 449 -23.59 -27.92 -30.75
CA GLN A 449 -22.15 -28.13 -30.72
C GLN A 449 -21.61 -27.75 -29.35
N ALA A 450 -20.83 -28.64 -28.73
CA ALA A 450 -20.15 -28.35 -27.48
C ALA A 450 -18.90 -27.52 -27.76
N VAL A 451 -18.93 -26.22 -27.41
CA VAL A 451 -17.74 -25.36 -27.43
C VAL A 451 -16.89 -25.67 -26.21
N THR A 452 -15.94 -26.59 -26.35
CA THR A 452 -14.92 -26.86 -25.33
C THR A 452 -13.96 -25.67 -25.22
N THR A 453 -14.18 -24.83 -24.21
CA THR A 453 -13.26 -23.75 -23.84
C THR A 453 -11.98 -24.33 -23.24
N THR A 454 -10.99 -24.60 -24.09
CA THR A 454 -9.65 -25.04 -23.67
C THR A 454 -8.92 -23.93 -22.91
N THR A 455 -9.04 -23.94 -21.58
CA THR A 455 -8.24 -23.09 -20.68
C THR A 455 -6.76 -23.40 -20.86
N THR A 456 -6.02 -22.43 -21.41
CA THR A 456 -4.58 -22.52 -21.58
C THR A 456 -3.89 -22.46 -20.22
N LEU A 457 -3.20 -23.55 -19.85
CA LEU A 457 -2.49 -23.63 -18.57
C LEU A 457 -1.20 -22.78 -18.60
N PRO A 458 -0.72 -22.29 -17.44
CA PRO A 458 0.60 -21.68 -17.31
C PRO A 458 1.72 -22.61 -17.80
N SER A 459 2.83 -22.04 -18.31
CA SER A 459 3.96 -22.83 -18.88
C SER A 459 4.58 -23.80 -17.87
N GLN A 460 4.52 -23.48 -16.58
CA GLN A 460 4.93 -24.29 -15.44
C GLN A 460 4.13 -25.61 -15.33
N CYS A 461 2.93 -25.69 -15.90
CA CYS A 461 2.15 -26.93 -15.97
C CYS A 461 2.66 -27.91 -17.03
N TYR A 462 3.61 -27.49 -17.88
CA TYR A 462 4.27 -28.31 -18.90
C TYR A 462 5.78 -28.47 -18.65
N SER A 463 6.37 -27.69 -17.73
CA SER A 463 7.80 -27.72 -17.41
C SER A 463 8.02 -27.72 -15.90
N TYR A 464 8.32 -28.90 -15.35
CA TYR A 464 8.59 -29.15 -13.93
C TYR A 464 9.40 -30.43 -13.74
N THR A 465 10.05 -30.58 -12.58
CA THR A 465 10.72 -31.83 -12.16
C THR A 465 9.82 -32.68 -11.26
N THR A 466 9.80 -33.99 -11.45
CA THR A 466 8.97 -34.91 -10.65
C THR A 466 9.72 -35.41 -9.41
N ILE A 467 9.07 -35.41 -8.25
CA ILE A 467 9.60 -35.93 -6.98
C ILE A 467 8.65 -37.02 -6.45
N SER A 468 9.17 -38.22 -6.19
CA SER A 468 8.39 -39.42 -5.83
C SER A 468 8.83 -40.16 -4.56
N ASP A 469 9.72 -39.55 -3.75
CA ASP A 469 10.29 -40.21 -2.56
C ASP A 469 9.26 -40.38 -1.44
N ALA A 470 8.86 -41.64 -1.20
CA ALA A 470 7.92 -42.06 -0.15
C ALA A 470 8.27 -41.55 1.26
N THR A 471 9.55 -41.35 1.56
CA THR A 471 9.98 -40.90 2.88
C THR A 471 9.56 -39.46 3.19
N ARG A 472 9.07 -38.69 2.20
CA ARG A 472 8.51 -37.33 2.41
C ARG A 472 7.12 -37.30 3.04
N LEU A 473 6.39 -38.41 3.03
CA LEU A 473 5.02 -38.44 3.56
C LEU A 473 5.00 -38.01 5.04
N THR A 474 3.97 -37.28 5.44
CA THR A 474 3.72 -36.90 6.86
C THR A 474 3.54 -38.12 7.78
N THR A 475 3.24 -39.30 7.23
CA THR A 475 3.18 -40.58 7.92
C THR A 475 4.52 -41.35 7.96
N ALA A 476 5.55 -40.89 7.24
CA ALA A 476 6.87 -41.50 7.24
C ALA A 476 7.70 -41.08 8.46
N GLY A 477 8.42 -42.05 9.03
CA GLY A 477 9.27 -41.87 10.20
C GLY A 477 10.64 -41.22 9.91
N PRO A 478 11.60 -41.35 10.84
CA PRO A 478 12.95 -40.81 10.66
C PRO A 478 13.70 -41.41 9.46
N ALA A 479 14.30 -40.54 8.67
CA ALA A 479 15.28 -40.84 7.62
C ALA A 479 16.23 -39.64 7.45
N ALA A 480 17.22 -39.74 6.58
CA ALA A 480 18.26 -38.73 6.35
C ALA A 480 18.03 -37.90 5.06
N GLY A 481 16.81 -37.38 4.87
CA GLY A 481 16.44 -36.60 3.69
C GLY A 481 16.84 -35.12 3.80
N CYS A 482 17.45 -34.59 2.72
CA CYS A 482 17.91 -33.21 2.62
C CYS A 482 17.34 -32.53 1.36
N ASP A 483 16.83 -31.30 1.49
CA ASP A 483 16.31 -30.52 0.35
C ASP A 483 17.17 -29.32 -0.07
N GLN A 484 18.23 -28.99 0.69
CA GLN A 484 19.10 -27.82 0.47
C GLN A 484 19.61 -27.70 -0.98
N ASN A 485 19.96 -28.83 -1.60
CA ASN A 485 20.52 -28.90 -2.96
C ASN A 485 19.50 -29.45 -4.00
N VAL A 486 18.24 -29.65 -3.60
CA VAL A 486 17.17 -30.19 -4.48
C VAL A 486 16.43 -29.06 -5.22
N PHE A 487 16.52 -27.83 -4.71
CA PHE A 487 15.85 -26.65 -5.25
C PHE A 487 16.81 -25.46 -5.28
N SER A 488 16.58 -24.53 -6.19
CA SER A 488 17.34 -23.27 -6.32
C SER A 488 17.38 -22.47 -5.03
N SER A 489 18.55 -21.91 -4.71
CA SER A 489 18.73 -21.05 -3.53
C SER A 489 17.94 -19.76 -3.66
N THR A 490 17.55 -19.17 -2.53
CA THR A 490 16.76 -17.92 -2.48
C THR A 490 17.45 -16.70 -3.10
N SER A 491 18.73 -16.81 -3.47
CA SER A 491 19.54 -15.78 -4.12
C SER A 491 19.32 -15.65 -5.63
N THR A 492 18.69 -16.62 -6.30
CA THR A 492 18.59 -16.65 -7.78
C THR A 492 17.27 -16.07 -8.33
N ASN A 493 16.45 -15.44 -7.48
CA ASN A 493 15.14 -14.83 -7.78
C ASN A 493 14.11 -15.73 -8.52
N SER A 494 14.41 -17.02 -8.72
CA SER A 494 13.60 -17.95 -9.51
C SER A 494 13.45 -19.28 -8.77
N PRO A 495 12.21 -19.73 -8.47
CA PRO A 495 11.97 -21.01 -7.81
C PRO A 495 12.15 -22.19 -8.77
N THR A 496 12.45 -23.35 -8.21
CA THR A 496 12.45 -24.62 -8.92
C THR A 496 11.03 -25.19 -8.95
N TRP A 497 10.51 -25.45 -10.14
CA TRP A 497 9.14 -25.95 -10.35
C TRP A 497 9.12 -27.47 -10.27
N VAL A 498 8.34 -28.02 -9.34
CA VAL A 498 8.26 -29.47 -9.10
C VAL A 498 6.83 -30.00 -8.98
N ARG A 499 6.64 -31.28 -9.26
CA ARG A 499 5.40 -32.02 -9.01
C ARG A 499 5.70 -33.19 -8.07
N PHE A 500 4.95 -33.29 -6.98
CA PHE A 500 4.98 -34.48 -6.12
C PHE A 500 4.08 -35.57 -6.71
N VAL A 501 4.53 -36.81 -6.70
CA VAL A 501 3.76 -37.99 -7.15
C VAL A 501 3.97 -39.19 -6.24
N SER A 502 2.98 -40.09 -6.23
CA SER A 502 3.04 -41.37 -5.52
C SER A 502 4.33 -42.15 -5.87
N PRO A 503 5.01 -42.78 -4.90
CA PRO A 503 4.62 -42.92 -3.49
C PRO A 503 4.95 -41.71 -2.58
N GLY A 504 5.64 -40.69 -3.07
CA GLY A 504 6.07 -39.51 -2.31
C GLY A 504 4.99 -38.45 -2.03
N GLY A 505 3.73 -38.85 -1.91
CA GLY A 505 2.58 -37.94 -1.81
C GLY A 505 2.26 -37.23 -3.13
N THR A 506 1.22 -36.39 -3.13
CA THR A 506 0.78 -35.61 -4.31
C THR A 506 0.73 -34.10 -4.05
N GLN A 507 0.81 -33.71 -2.78
CA GLN A 507 0.73 -32.34 -2.31
C GLN A 507 1.77 -32.13 -1.21
N LEU A 508 2.25 -30.90 -1.04
CA LEU A 508 2.89 -30.49 0.23
C LEU A 508 1.89 -30.53 1.38
N ALA A 509 2.37 -30.93 2.56
CA ALA A 509 1.60 -30.91 3.80
C ALA A 509 1.00 -29.53 4.09
N THR A 510 -0.31 -29.45 4.41
CA THR A 510 -1.03 -28.18 4.64
C THR A 510 -1.07 -27.73 6.10
N SER A 511 -0.39 -28.44 7.00
CA SER A 511 -0.33 -28.13 8.43
C SER A 511 1.00 -28.63 9.04
N PRO A 512 1.44 -28.11 10.21
CA PRO A 512 2.70 -28.51 10.83
C PRO A 512 2.74 -30.01 11.14
N PRO A 513 3.63 -30.80 10.52
CA PRO A 513 3.69 -32.23 10.76
C PRO A 513 4.30 -32.48 12.13
N ASN A 514 3.46 -32.95 13.06
CA ASN A 514 3.81 -33.48 14.37
C ASN A 514 4.83 -32.64 15.16
N SER A 515 4.41 -31.48 15.69
CA SER A 515 5.26 -30.52 16.43
C SER A 515 5.70 -30.98 17.83
N GLY A 516 6.15 -32.22 17.96
CA GLY A 516 6.77 -32.79 19.16
C GLY A 516 8.24 -33.17 18.92
N ASN A 517 8.81 -33.99 19.81
CA ASN A 517 10.22 -34.42 19.74
C ASN A 517 10.39 -35.66 18.83
N GLY A 518 9.90 -35.60 17.60
CA GLY A 518 9.93 -36.73 16.66
C GLY A 518 10.18 -36.30 15.21
N ASN A 519 11.21 -36.87 14.60
CA ASN A 519 11.51 -36.72 13.18
C ASN A 519 10.41 -37.38 12.33
N VAL A 520 9.77 -36.61 11.45
CA VAL A 520 8.76 -37.07 10.47
C VAL A 520 9.12 -36.58 9.07
N CYS A 521 8.52 -37.17 8.03
CA CYS A 521 8.83 -36.87 6.62
C CYS A 521 10.30 -37.12 6.24
N GLY A 522 10.98 -38.01 6.96
CA GLY A 522 12.39 -38.32 6.72
C GLY A 522 13.33 -37.14 6.97
N THR A 523 13.02 -36.27 7.94
CA THR A 523 13.83 -35.08 8.28
C THR A 523 13.73 -34.71 9.76
N ALA A 524 14.57 -33.77 10.21
CA ALA A 524 14.50 -33.19 11.55
C ALA A 524 13.55 -31.97 11.59
N ALA A 525 13.67 -31.07 10.61
CA ALA A 525 12.80 -29.91 10.47
C ALA A 525 11.84 -30.09 9.29
N SER A 526 10.55 -30.25 9.62
CA SER A 526 9.50 -30.79 8.74
C SER A 526 8.74 -29.67 8.01
N GLY A 527 8.98 -29.53 6.71
CA GLY A 527 8.50 -28.43 5.87
C GLY A 527 7.05 -28.60 5.42
N TRP A 528 6.20 -27.60 5.64
CA TRP A 528 4.79 -27.59 5.29
C TRP A 528 4.37 -26.22 4.74
N THR A 529 3.32 -26.16 3.94
CA THR A 529 2.80 -24.91 3.36
C THR A 529 1.51 -24.48 4.06
N ASN A 530 1.30 -23.16 4.19
CA ASN A 530 0.04 -22.63 4.72
C ASN A 530 -1.10 -22.60 3.68
N ALA A 531 -0.83 -23.05 2.44
CA ALA A 531 -1.71 -22.86 1.30
C ALA A 531 -3.07 -23.58 1.43
N THR A 532 -4.14 -22.87 1.06
CA THR A 532 -5.31 -23.54 0.46
C THR A 532 -4.98 -23.78 -1.01
N TYR A 533 -5.15 -25.00 -1.50
CA TYR A 533 -4.79 -25.36 -2.87
C TYR A 533 -5.78 -24.74 -3.88
N PRO A 534 -5.30 -24.30 -5.06
CA PRO A 534 -6.14 -23.64 -6.06
C PRO A 534 -7.20 -24.59 -6.62
N ALA A 535 -8.48 -24.25 -6.45
CA ALA A 535 -9.59 -25.07 -6.93
C ALA A 535 -9.85 -24.91 -8.44
N VAL A 536 -9.50 -23.77 -9.02
CA VAL A 536 -9.74 -23.46 -10.45
C VAL A 536 -8.55 -23.90 -11.30
N VAL A 537 -8.81 -24.59 -12.40
CA VAL A 537 -7.78 -25.04 -13.34
C VAL A 537 -7.05 -23.83 -13.96
N GLY A 538 -5.72 -23.86 -13.97
CA GLY A 538 -4.85 -22.76 -14.39
C GLY A 538 -4.58 -21.70 -13.31
N GLN A 539 -5.31 -21.70 -12.19
CA GLN A 539 -5.10 -20.76 -11.10
C GLN A 539 -3.78 -21.05 -10.37
N SER A 540 -3.01 -19.99 -10.12
CA SER A 540 -1.89 -19.99 -9.18
C SER A 540 -2.29 -19.36 -7.84
N VAL A 541 -1.65 -19.80 -6.76
CA VAL A 541 -1.67 -19.16 -5.45
C VAL A 541 -0.25 -19.01 -4.91
N ASN A 542 0.06 -17.83 -4.41
CA ASN A 542 1.28 -17.57 -3.65
C ASN A 542 1.03 -17.91 -2.17
N ALA A 543 1.93 -18.67 -1.57
CA ALA A 543 1.88 -19.09 -0.18
C ALA A 543 3.29 -19.03 0.44
N PHE A 544 3.39 -19.39 1.71
CA PHE A 544 4.66 -19.61 2.36
C PHE A 544 4.77 -21.03 2.92
N ALA A 545 5.99 -21.54 2.90
CA ALA A 545 6.39 -22.76 3.56
C ALA A 545 7.20 -22.46 4.82
N CYS A 546 6.89 -23.19 5.88
CA CYS A 546 7.48 -23.14 7.21
C CYS A 546 8.05 -24.52 7.54
N PHE A 547 9.11 -24.59 8.33
CA PHE A 547 9.65 -25.86 8.82
C PHE A 547 9.35 -26.02 10.31
N ALA A 548 8.62 -27.07 10.67
CA ALA A 548 8.31 -27.39 12.06
C ALA A 548 9.51 -28.10 12.71
N TYR A 549 9.95 -27.64 13.89
CA TYR A 549 11.07 -28.22 14.62
C TYR A 549 10.95 -27.93 16.13
N ASN A 550 11.23 -28.94 16.97
CA ASN A 550 11.36 -28.82 18.43
C ASN A 550 10.25 -27.98 19.09
N GLY A 551 8.99 -28.40 18.94
CA GLY A 551 7.82 -27.69 19.48
C GLY A 551 7.35 -26.46 18.69
N ASN A 552 8.20 -25.84 17.86
CA ASN A 552 7.84 -24.67 17.06
C ASN A 552 7.31 -25.08 15.67
N PRO A 553 6.07 -24.73 15.29
CA PRO A 553 5.52 -25.04 13.97
C PRO A 553 6.15 -24.25 12.80
N CYS A 554 6.89 -23.17 13.06
CA CYS A 554 7.66 -22.45 12.05
C CYS A 554 8.99 -21.96 12.65
N PHE A 555 10.00 -22.82 12.59
CA PHE A 555 11.35 -22.59 13.06
C PHE A 555 12.28 -22.16 11.92
N GLY A 556 13.17 -21.21 12.20
CA GLY A 556 14.10 -20.68 11.20
C GLY A 556 13.44 -19.70 10.23
N TYR A 557 13.74 -19.86 8.93
CA TYR A 557 13.29 -18.95 7.87
C TYR A 557 11.95 -19.37 7.26
N VAL A 558 11.20 -18.38 6.79
CA VAL A 558 9.98 -18.57 5.99
C VAL A 558 10.35 -18.52 4.52
N TYR A 559 9.96 -19.53 3.75
CA TYR A 559 10.25 -19.64 2.31
C TYR A 559 9.00 -19.37 1.50
N TRP A 560 9.11 -18.60 0.42
CA TRP A 560 8.01 -18.39 -0.50
C TRP A 560 7.76 -19.65 -1.33
N ASN A 561 6.49 -19.97 -1.61
CA ASN A 561 6.15 -21.01 -2.57
C ASN A 561 4.95 -20.60 -3.43
N ILE A 562 4.92 -21.09 -4.67
CA ILE A 562 3.80 -20.90 -5.60
C ILE A 562 3.17 -22.26 -5.84
N ILE A 563 1.85 -22.38 -5.87
CA ILE A 563 1.13 -23.62 -6.22
C ILE A 563 0.20 -23.33 -7.39
N ILE A 564 0.23 -24.17 -8.43
CA ILE A 564 -0.60 -24.02 -9.63
C ILE A 564 -1.44 -25.28 -9.82
N ASN A 565 -2.75 -25.13 -10.08
CA ASN A 565 -3.62 -26.23 -10.48
C ASN A 565 -3.45 -26.49 -11.98
N CYS A 566 -2.80 -27.59 -12.32
CA CYS A 566 -2.42 -27.94 -13.68
C CYS A 566 -3.36 -28.97 -14.32
N ASN A 567 -4.67 -28.87 -14.01
CA ASN A 567 -5.72 -29.79 -14.44
C ASN A 567 -5.53 -31.23 -13.90
N GLY A 568 -5.92 -31.44 -12.64
CA GLY A 568 -5.88 -32.76 -11.99
C GLY A 568 -4.56 -33.09 -11.27
N PHE A 569 -3.59 -32.18 -11.28
CA PHE A 569 -2.38 -32.24 -10.44
C PHE A 569 -1.89 -30.84 -10.09
N TYR A 570 -0.96 -30.77 -9.14
CA TYR A 570 -0.37 -29.50 -8.70
C TYR A 570 1.12 -29.42 -9.03
N VAL A 571 1.57 -28.22 -9.40
CA VAL A 571 2.99 -27.90 -9.57
C VAL A 571 3.35 -26.81 -8.57
N HIS A 572 4.51 -26.99 -7.92
CA HIS A 572 5.01 -26.18 -6.82
C HIS A 572 6.30 -25.47 -7.23
N GLY A 573 6.32 -24.14 -7.21
CA GLY A 573 7.56 -23.38 -7.22
C GLY A 573 8.15 -23.33 -5.81
N LEU A 574 9.33 -23.92 -5.61
CA LEU A 574 10.02 -24.03 -4.32
C LEU A 574 11.47 -23.53 -4.36
N PHE A 575 11.98 -23.11 -3.20
CA PHE A 575 13.37 -22.72 -2.99
C PHE A 575 14.08 -23.68 -2.01
N GLY A 576 15.40 -23.77 -2.12
CA GLY A 576 16.24 -24.62 -1.27
C GLY A 576 16.32 -24.08 0.16
N PRO A 577 16.00 -24.88 1.19
CA PRO A 577 16.15 -24.47 2.58
C PRO A 577 17.63 -24.40 2.98
N GLY A 578 17.95 -23.56 3.96
CA GLY A 578 19.33 -23.19 4.33
C GLY A 578 20.19 -24.27 5.01
N GLY A 579 19.84 -25.55 4.90
CA GLY A 579 20.58 -26.65 5.53
C GLY A 579 19.95 -28.02 5.26
N CYS A 580 20.76 -29.09 5.30
CA CYS A 580 20.25 -30.46 5.12
C CYS A 580 19.37 -30.99 6.26
N ALA A 581 19.22 -30.27 7.38
CA ALA A 581 18.27 -30.62 8.44
C ALA A 581 16.81 -30.29 8.09
N TYR A 582 16.56 -29.64 6.95
CA TYR A 582 15.26 -29.16 6.50
C TYR A 582 14.77 -29.91 5.26
N ARG A 583 13.49 -30.31 5.25
CA ARG A 583 12.89 -31.02 4.11
C ARG A 583 11.39 -30.80 3.98
N TYR A 584 10.88 -30.61 2.76
CA TYR A 584 9.45 -30.48 2.48
C TYR A 584 8.72 -31.82 2.59
N CYS A 585 7.72 -31.85 3.46
CA CYS A 585 6.79 -32.94 3.71
C CYS A 585 5.64 -32.96 2.70
N THR A 586 5.08 -34.15 2.47
CA THR A 586 3.97 -34.38 1.54
C THR A 586 2.81 -35.17 2.14
N GLN A 587 1.68 -35.13 1.44
CA GLN A 587 0.43 -35.83 1.71
C GLN A 587 -0.20 -36.32 0.39
#